data_AF-A0A952SLA1-F1
#
_entry.id   AF-A0A952SLA1-F1
#
_cell.length_a   1.000
_cell.length_b   1.000
_cell.length_c   1.000
_cell.angle_alpha   90.00
_cell.angle_beta   90.00
_cell.angle_gamma   90.00
#
_symmetry.space_group_name_H-M   'P 1'
#
loop_
_entity.id
_entity.type
_entity.pdbx_description
1 polymer ?
#
loop_
_entity_poly.entity_id
_entity_poly.type
_entity_poly.pdbx_seq_one_letter_code
_entity_poly.pdbx_strand_id
1 'polypeptide(L)'
;MKATEPIATIAAAYTTMSSAALTMLYHWSAVRWIKEDRPVNTPQDPPAPDAATAAELGHSAIVSIDRDPYVSTVYARDHRLVADEPTSMGGGDTGPTPYELLLASIGACKVITLRMYADRKGWPMESATIALTHTRQGAGAEARETIAAELELTGPLSSEQRARLSEIADRCPVHRTLAGDLVLTTVLVEEGDAMA
;
A
#
# COMPACT_ATOMS: atom_id res chain seq x y z
N MET A 1 38.25 7.64 29.38
CA MET A 1 38.29 8.74 28.39
C MET A 1 38.85 8.21 27.09
N LYS A 2 37.99 7.85 26.14
CA LYS A 2 38.33 7.76 24.71
C LYS A 2 37.17 8.39 23.94
N ALA A 3 37.57 9.17 22.95
CA ALA A 3 36.83 10.25 22.35
C ALA A 3 35.58 9.79 21.57
N THR A 4 34.53 10.60 21.67
CA THR A 4 33.43 10.70 20.72
C THR A 4 33.96 10.98 19.32
N GLU A 5 33.71 10.07 18.38
CA GLU A 5 33.80 10.41 16.96
C GLU A 5 32.56 11.23 16.54
N PRO A 6 32.72 12.25 15.68
CA PRO A 6 31.64 13.16 15.35
C PRO A 6 30.63 12.50 14.40
N ILE A 7 29.36 12.86 14.59
CA ILE A 7 28.15 12.50 13.82
C ILE A 7 28.27 12.73 12.29
N ALA A 8 29.37 13.33 11.82
CA ALA A 8 29.64 13.63 10.42
C ALA A 8 29.94 12.39 9.54
N THR A 9 30.34 11.24 10.11
CA THR A 9 30.73 10.06 9.31
C THR A 9 29.53 9.23 8.81
N ILE A 10 28.34 9.39 9.40
CA ILE A 10 27.14 8.64 8.98
C ILE A 10 26.49 9.26 7.73
N ALA A 11 26.66 10.56 7.48
CA ALA A 11 26.06 11.26 6.34
C ALA A 11 26.71 10.90 4.98
N ALA A 12 27.94 10.39 4.95
CA ALA A 12 28.66 10.11 3.70
C ALA A 12 28.26 8.77 3.05
N ALA A 13 27.69 7.82 3.81
CA ALA A 13 27.35 6.49 3.32
C ALA A 13 26.06 6.45 2.46
N TYR A 14 25.20 7.47 2.58
CA TYR A 14 23.92 7.53 1.86
C TYR A 14 24.04 8.07 0.43
N THR A 15 25.13 8.78 0.09
CA THR A 15 25.28 9.46 -1.21
C THR A 15 25.60 8.54 -2.39
N THR A 16 25.83 7.24 -2.16
CA THR A 16 26.24 6.29 -3.22
C THR A 16 25.36 5.04 -3.31
N MET A 17 24.29 4.93 -2.52
CA MET A 17 23.42 3.77 -2.55
C MET A 17 22.36 3.91 -3.64
N SER A 18 22.18 2.86 -4.44
CA SER A 18 21.02 2.78 -5.36
C SER A 18 19.72 2.76 -4.56
N SER A 19 18.62 3.31 -5.10
CA SER A 19 17.28 3.27 -4.50
C SER A 19 16.88 1.87 -4.01
N ALA A 20 17.32 0.80 -4.68
CA ALA A 20 17.12 -0.57 -4.25
C ALA A 20 17.80 -0.92 -2.90
N ALA A 21 19.00 -0.40 -2.65
CA ALA A 21 19.77 -0.69 -1.43
C ALA A 21 19.25 0.11 -0.22
N LEU A 22 18.77 1.34 -0.43
CA LEU A 22 18.03 2.12 0.56
C LEU A 22 16.68 1.46 0.91
N THR A 23 16.01 0.88 -0.09
CA THR A 23 14.80 0.06 0.09
C THR A 23 15.04 -1.11 1.00
N MET A 24 16.07 -1.89 0.75
CA MET A 24 16.39 -3.02 1.60
C MET A 24 16.73 -2.56 3.04
N LEU A 25 17.63 -1.60 3.23
CA LEU A 25 18.02 -1.14 4.57
C LEU A 25 16.86 -0.58 5.41
N TYR A 26 15.96 0.20 4.83
CA TYR A 26 14.78 0.71 5.54
C TYR A 26 13.81 -0.42 5.91
N HIS A 27 13.47 -1.31 4.95
CA HIS A 27 12.55 -2.41 5.22
C HIS A 27 13.09 -3.33 6.30
N TRP A 28 14.40 -3.62 6.31
CA TRP A 28 15.04 -4.46 7.32
C TRP A 28 15.15 -3.80 8.69
N SER A 29 15.38 -2.48 8.74
CA SER A 29 15.36 -1.72 9.99
C SER A 29 13.97 -1.68 10.63
N ALA A 30 12.92 -1.53 9.82
CA ALA A 30 11.54 -1.54 10.29
C ALA A 30 11.04 -2.96 10.63
N VAL A 31 11.45 -3.99 9.88
CA VAL A 31 11.23 -5.40 10.25
C VAL A 31 11.90 -5.74 11.59
N ARG A 32 13.10 -5.23 11.84
CA ARG A 32 13.79 -5.38 13.14
C ARG A 32 13.03 -4.68 14.27
N TRP A 33 12.49 -3.49 14.02
CA TRP A 33 11.63 -2.79 14.97
C TRP A 33 10.37 -3.60 15.32
N ILE A 34 9.77 -4.29 14.33
CA ILE A 34 8.59 -5.17 14.53
C ILE A 34 8.95 -6.44 15.34
N LYS A 35 10.16 -6.99 15.16
CA LYS A 35 10.62 -8.25 15.76
C LYS A 35 11.17 -8.14 17.19
N GLU A 36 11.47 -6.94 17.68
CA GLU A 36 11.86 -6.77 19.09
C GLU A 36 10.63 -6.99 19.98
N ASP A 37 10.63 -8.07 20.78
CA ASP A 37 9.59 -8.48 21.74
C ASP A 37 9.10 -7.30 22.59
N ARG A 38 8.07 -6.61 22.10
CA ARG A 38 7.46 -5.46 22.76
C ARG A 38 5.96 -5.72 22.91
N PRO A 39 5.39 -5.38 24.07
CA PRO A 39 3.98 -5.67 24.34
C PRO A 39 3.07 -4.99 23.30
N VAL A 40 2.21 -5.80 22.69
CA VAL A 40 1.21 -5.46 21.64
C VAL A 40 0.35 -4.23 21.96
N ASN A 41 0.30 -3.80 23.23
CA ASN A 41 -0.48 -2.67 23.73
C ASN A 41 0.30 -1.34 23.90
N THR A 42 1.46 -1.18 23.26
CA THR A 42 2.12 0.14 23.20
C THR A 42 2.05 0.68 21.77
N PRO A 43 1.30 1.77 21.50
CA PRO A 43 1.31 2.42 20.19
C PRO A 43 2.61 3.21 20.06
N GLN A 44 3.62 2.56 19.53
CA GLN A 44 4.68 3.23 18.81
C GLN A 44 4.72 2.55 17.46
N ASP A 45 4.77 3.31 16.38
CA ASP A 45 4.93 2.81 15.02
C ASP A 45 6.42 2.55 14.75
N PRO A 46 6.78 1.69 13.78
CA PRO A 46 8.14 1.73 13.25
C PRO A 46 8.45 3.16 12.83
N PRO A 47 9.65 3.70 13.13
CA PRO A 47 9.98 5.07 12.77
C PRO A 47 9.83 5.22 11.26
N ALA A 48 8.95 6.11 10.82
CA ALA A 48 8.79 6.41 9.42
C ALA A 48 10.15 6.81 8.81
N PRO A 49 10.39 6.50 7.52
CA PRO A 49 11.61 6.93 6.88
C PRO A 49 11.62 8.45 6.89
N ASP A 50 12.81 9.06 7.04
CA ASP A 50 12.91 10.50 6.82
C ASP A 50 12.46 10.86 5.39
N ALA A 51 12.14 12.13 5.17
CA ALA A 51 11.55 12.59 3.92
C ALA A 51 12.44 12.29 2.68
N ALA A 52 13.76 12.20 2.87
CA ALA A 52 14.70 11.88 1.80
C ALA A 52 14.59 10.38 1.43
N THR A 53 14.61 9.51 2.44
CA THR A 53 14.45 8.07 2.27
C THR A 53 13.07 7.72 1.71
N ALA A 54 12.01 8.38 2.18
CA ALA A 54 10.64 8.20 1.67
C ALA A 54 10.50 8.58 0.19
N ALA A 55 11.23 9.60 -0.27
CA ALA A 55 11.20 10.04 -1.67
C ALA A 55 11.91 9.03 -2.60
N GLU A 56 12.93 8.33 -2.12
CA GLU A 56 13.71 7.35 -2.89
C GLU A 56 13.11 5.93 -2.87
N LEU A 57 12.36 5.58 -1.82
CA LEU A 57 11.67 4.29 -1.64
C LEU A 57 10.44 4.11 -2.54
N GLY A 58 9.81 5.21 -2.96
CA GLY A 58 8.49 5.17 -3.59
C GLY A 58 7.39 4.66 -2.65
N HIS A 59 6.38 4.00 -3.22
CA HIS A 59 5.29 3.41 -2.44
C HIS A 59 5.74 2.09 -1.80
N SER A 60 5.79 2.03 -0.47
CA SER A 60 6.19 0.84 0.30
C SER A 60 5.19 0.53 1.41
N ALA A 61 5.12 -0.75 1.76
CA ALA A 61 4.37 -1.26 2.90
C ALA A 61 5.14 -2.43 3.54
N ILE A 62 5.06 -2.53 4.86
CA ILE A 62 5.63 -3.63 5.62
C ILE A 62 4.48 -4.39 6.25
N VAL A 63 4.45 -5.70 6.06
CA VAL A 63 3.37 -6.55 6.57
C VAL A 63 3.99 -7.64 7.42
N SER A 64 3.45 -7.82 8.63
CA SER A 64 3.88 -8.86 9.56
C SER A 64 2.68 -9.64 10.06
N ILE A 65 2.88 -10.93 10.31
CA ILE A 65 1.94 -11.84 10.95
C ILE A 65 2.65 -12.49 12.15
N ASP A 66 1.95 -12.62 13.26
CA ASP A 66 2.45 -13.29 14.48
C ASP A 66 1.76 -14.67 14.61
N ARG A 67 1.46 -15.12 15.84
CA ARG A 67 0.82 -16.42 16.11
C ARG A 67 -0.71 -16.42 15.96
N ASP A 68 -1.33 -15.25 15.89
CA ASP A 68 -2.77 -15.15 15.66
C ASP A 68 -3.11 -15.68 14.25
N PRO A 69 -4.14 -16.53 14.09
CA PRO A 69 -4.48 -17.11 12.78
C PRO A 69 -4.88 -16.03 11.76
N TYR A 70 -4.06 -15.87 10.72
CA TYR A 70 -4.29 -15.01 9.55
C TYR A 70 -4.39 -13.49 9.79
N VAL A 71 -4.33 -13.04 11.05
CA VAL A 71 -4.28 -11.61 11.41
C VAL A 71 -2.90 -11.05 11.06
N SER A 72 -2.87 -10.08 10.16
CA SER A 72 -1.64 -9.37 9.77
C SER A 72 -1.73 -7.88 10.09
N THR A 73 -0.61 -7.31 10.52
CA THR A 73 -0.45 -5.86 10.71
C THR A 73 0.28 -5.29 9.51
N VAL A 74 -0.31 -4.25 8.91
CA VAL A 74 0.22 -3.53 7.75
C VAL A 74 0.68 -2.14 8.18
N TYR A 75 1.92 -1.80 7.88
CA TYR A 75 2.50 -0.47 8.09
C TYR A 75 2.75 0.21 6.74
N ALA A 76 2.19 1.40 6.55
CA ALA A 76 2.38 2.22 5.35
C ALA A 76 2.56 3.69 5.74
N ARG A 77 3.81 4.18 5.69
CA ARG A 77 4.21 5.46 6.33
C ARG A 77 3.83 5.41 7.84
N ASP A 78 3.28 6.50 8.38
CA ASP A 78 2.79 6.58 9.77
C ASP A 78 1.39 5.96 9.97
N HIS A 79 0.93 5.11 9.04
CA HIS A 79 -0.38 4.48 9.13
C HIS A 79 -0.25 2.99 9.42
N ARG A 80 -1.01 2.54 10.42
CA ARG A 80 -1.19 1.13 10.76
C ARG A 80 -2.58 0.67 10.32
N LEU A 81 -2.63 -0.44 9.59
CA LEU A 81 -3.86 -1.13 9.21
C LEU A 81 -3.79 -2.60 9.67
N VAL A 82 -4.95 -3.25 9.71
CA VAL A 82 -5.07 -4.69 9.94
C VAL A 82 -5.62 -5.31 8.66
N ALA A 83 -5.10 -6.48 8.28
CA ALA A 83 -5.73 -7.36 7.31
C ALA A 83 -5.93 -8.73 7.94
N ASP A 84 -7.10 -9.33 7.73
CA ASP A 84 -7.49 -10.59 8.36
C ASP A 84 -8.42 -11.37 7.45
N GLU A 85 -8.47 -12.68 7.61
CA GLU A 85 -9.43 -13.53 6.93
C GLU A 85 -10.73 -13.64 7.74
N PRO A 86 -11.88 -13.92 7.11
CA PRO A 86 -13.12 -14.10 7.84
C PRO A 86 -13.07 -15.34 8.74
N THR A 87 -13.93 -15.40 9.75
CA THR A 87 -14.03 -16.57 10.64
C THR A 87 -14.32 -17.87 9.90
N SER A 88 -15.02 -17.82 8.76
CA SER A 88 -15.30 -18.98 7.91
C SER A 88 -14.05 -19.59 7.25
N MET A 89 -12.98 -18.81 7.13
CA MET A 89 -11.67 -19.23 6.62
C MET A 89 -10.64 -19.45 7.75
N GLY A 90 -11.09 -19.35 9.01
CA GLY A 90 -10.26 -19.56 10.20
C GLY A 90 -9.52 -18.32 10.69
N GLY A 91 -9.81 -17.13 10.15
CA GLY A 91 -9.28 -15.86 10.66
C GLY A 91 -10.15 -15.26 11.77
N GLY A 92 -9.77 -14.06 12.21
CA GLY A 92 -10.42 -13.36 13.32
C GLY A 92 -11.53 -12.39 12.91
N ASP A 93 -11.71 -12.12 11.60
CA ASP A 93 -12.59 -11.07 11.08
C ASP A 93 -12.34 -9.69 11.74
N THR A 94 -11.08 -9.41 12.10
CA THR A 94 -10.65 -8.20 12.82
C THR A 94 -10.29 -7.02 11.90
N GLY A 95 -10.26 -7.26 10.59
CA GLY A 95 -9.97 -6.28 9.56
C GLY A 95 -10.41 -6.79 8.19
N PRO A 96 -10.32 -5.95 7.15
CA PRO A 96 -10.62 -6.36 5.78
C PRO A 96 -9.71 -7.50 5.32
N THR A 97 -10.24 -8.34 4.45
CA THR A 97 -9.46 -9.36 3.75
C THR A 97 -8.40 -8.73 2.83
N PRO A 98 -7.33 -9.48 2.46
CA PRO A 98 -6.35 -9.00 1.49
C PRO A 98 -6.99 -8.59 0.15
N TYR A 99 -8.03 -9.30 -0.31
CA TYR A 99 -8.76 -8.93 -1.52
C TYR A 99 -9.56 -7.64 -1.34
N GLU A 100 -10.21 -7.44 -0.20
CA GLU A 100 -10.91 -6.18 0.10
C GLU A 100 -9.94 -5.00 0.20
N LEU A 101 -8.74 -5.18 0.75
CA LEU A 101 -7.70 -4.15 0.73
C LEU A 101 -7.22 -3.84 -0.69
N LEU A 102 -7.05 -4.85 -1.54
CA LEU A 102 -6.75 -4.64 -2.95
C LEU A 102 -7.85 -3.81 -3.64
N LEU A 103 -9.13 -4.17 -3.44
CA LEU A 103 -10.26 -3.42 -3.99
C LEU A 103 -10.31 -2.00 -3.44
N ALA A 104 -10.09 -1.80 -2.13
CA ALA A 104 -10.03 -0.49 -1.51
C ALA A 104 -8.94 0.39 -2.14
N SER A 105 -7.75 -0.19 -2.41
CA SER A 105 -6.65 0.53 -3.06
C SER A 105 -7.02 1.02 -4.48
N ILE A 106 -7.70 0.18 -5.26
CA ILE A 106 -8.17 0.52 -6.61
C ILE A 106 -9.24 1.61 -6.52
N GLY A 107 -10.26 1.41 -5.66
CA GLY A 107 -11.38 2.33 -5.48
C GLY A 107 -10.92 3.72 -5.04
N ALA A 108 -10.04 3.78 -4.03
CA ALA A 108 -9.44 5.03 -3.57
C ALA A 108 -8.69 5.75 -4.69
N CYS A 109 -7.87 5.02 -5.46
CA CYS A 109 -7.12 5.61 -6.57
C CYS A 109 -8.05 6.19 -7.65
N LYS A 110 -9.17 5.51 -7.95
CA LYS A 110 -10.18 5.97 -8.91
C LYS A 110 -10.85 7.26 -8.44
N VAL A 111 -11.41 7.29 -7.24
CA VAL A 111 -12.13 8.49 -6.75
C VAL A 111 -11.22 9.70 -6.53
N ILE A 112 -9.97 9.48 -6.09
CA ILE A 112 -8.96 10.54 -6.01
C ILE A 112 -8.67 11.11 -7.41
N THR A 113 -8.52 10.24 -8.41
CA THR A 113 -8.29 10.65 -9.81
C THR A 113 -9.44 11.48 -10.37
N LEU A 114 -10.68 11.06 -10.09
CA LEU A 114 -11.89 11.80 -10.48
C LEU A 114 -11.93 13.19 -9.86
N ARG A 115 -11.66 13.28 -8.55
CA ARG A 115 -11.61 14.56 -7.82
C ARG A 115 -10.56 15.48 -8.41
N MET A 116 -9.32 15.02 -8.56
CA MET A 116 -8.24 15.81 -9.17
C MET A 116 -8.60 16.30 -10.58
N TYR A 117 -9.25 15.47 -11.38
CA TYR A 117 -9.66 15.84 -12.74
C TYR A 117 -10.76 16.89 -12.76
N ALA A 118 -11.81 16.70 -11.95
CA ALA A 118 -12.93 17.65 -11.83
C ALA A 118 -12.43 19.01 -11.35
N ASP A 119 -11.60 19.04 -10.30
CA ASP A 119 -11.05 20.27 -9.72
C ASP A 119 -10.19 21.03 -10.74
N ARG A 120 -9.31 20.32 -11.48
CA ARG A 120 -8.50 20.90 -12.55
C ARG A 120 -9.35 21.54 -13.66
N LYS A 121 -10.52 20.97 -13.93
CA LYS A 121 -11.44 21.45 -14.97
C LYS A 121 -12.45 22.48 -14.45
N GLY A 122 -12.48 22.75 -13.15
CA GLY A 122 -13.50 23.58 -12.52
C GLY A 122 -14.91 22.99 -12.63
N TRP A 123 -15.03 21.66 -12.67
CA TRP A 123 -16.33 20.99 -12.78
C TRP A 123 -16.98 20.82 -11.41
N PRO A 124 -18.29 21.05 -11.28
CA PRO A 124 -18.98 21.07 -9.99
C PRO A 124 -19.33 19.65 -9.51
N MET A 125 -18.34 18.75 -9.43
CA MET A 125 -18.53 17.43 -8.84
C MET A 125 -18.52 17.56 -7.31
N GLU A 126 -19.57 17.13 -6.64
CA GLU A 126 -19.71 17.20 -5.18
C GLU A 126 -19.11 15.96 -4.51
N SER A 127 -19.44 14.77 -5.00
CA SER A 127 -18.90 13.50 -4.50
C SER A 127 -18.83 12.43 -5.58
N ALA A 128 -18.01 11.42 -5.32
CA ALA A 128 -17.94 10.20 -6.12
C ALA A 128 -17.89 9.01 -5.16
N THR A 129 -18.75 8.02 -5.39
CA THR A 129 -18.80 6.77 -4.63
C THR A 129 -18.57 5.62 -5.60
N ILE A 130 -17.73 4.66 -5.22
CA ILE A 130 -17.45 3.48 -6.05
C ILE A 130 -17.64 2.22 -5.23
N ALA A 131 -18.43 1.27 -5.75
CA ALA A 131 -18.52 -0.08 -5.24
C ALA A 131 -17.71 -1.01 -6.16
N LEU A 132 -16.91 -1.89 -5.57
CA LEU A 132 -16.05 -2.81 -6.29
C LEU A 132 -16.30 -4.24 -5.83
N THR A 133 -16.40 -5.15 -6.78
CA THR A 133 -16.62 -6.57 -6.52
C THR A 133 -15.59 -7.39 -7.27
N HIS A 134 -14.87 -8.26 -6.56
CA HIS A 134 -13.99 -9.26 -7.16
C HIS A 134 -14.75 -10.57 -7.35
N THR A 135 -14.54 -11.22 -8.49
CA THR A 135 -15.03 -12.57 -8.77
C THR A 135 -13.96 -13.37 -9.48
N ARG A 136 -13.82 -14.64 -9.09
CA ARG A 136 -13.03 -15.64 -9.80
C ARG A 136 -13.95 -16.62 -10.51
N GLN A 137 -13.78 -16.78 -11.81
CA GLN A 137 -14.56 -17.71 -12.63
C GLN A 137 -13.66 -18.82 -13.18
N GLY A 138 -14.05 -20.09 -13.03
CA GLY A 138 -13.23 -21.24 -13.42
C GLY A 138 -12.27 -21.70 -12.32
N ALA A 139 -11.39 -22.65 -12.64
CA ALA A 139 -10.47 -23.28 -11.68
C ALA A 139 -9.06 -23.42 -12.26
N GLY A 140 -8.06 -23.52 -11.38
CA GLY A 140 -6.66 -23.69 -11.78
C GLY A 140 -6.13 -22.51 -12.59
N ALA A 141 -5.29 -22.81 -13.58
CA ALA A 141 -4.60 -21.83 -14.41
C ALA A 141 -5.52 -21.11 -15.43
N GLU A 142 -6.69 -21.68 -15.73
CA GLU A 142 -7.67 -21.08 -16.64
C GLU A 142 -8.65 -20.14 -15.92
N ALA A 143 -8.52 -20.00 -14.60
CA ALA A 143 -9.39 -19.13 -13.83
C ALA A 143 -9.23 -17.67 -14.27
N ARG A 144 -10.37 -17.02 -14.51
CA ARG A 144 -10.43 -15.60 -14.83
C ARG A 144 -10.78 -14.79 -13.59
N GLU A 145 -9.88 -13.89 -13.22
CA GLU A 145 -10.13 -12.89 -12.19
C GLU A 145 -10.80 -11.66 -12.82
N THR A 146 -11.90 -11.19 -12.23
CA THR A 146 -12.62 -10.00 -12.70
C THR A 146 -12.93 -9.09 -11.53
N ILE A 147 -12.66 -7.79 -11.70
CA ILE A 147 -13.08 -6.73 -10.77
C ILE A 147 -14.10 -5.85 -11.51
N ALA A 148 -15.34 -5.85 -11.01
CA ALA A 148 -16.41 -4.99 -11.51
C ALA A 148 -16.48 -3.70 -10.67
N ALA A 149 -16.82 -2.59 -11.31
CA ALA A 149 -16.93 -1.28 -10.68
C ALA A 149 -18.26 -0.61 -10.99
N GLU A 150 -18.94 -0.15 -9.94
CA GLU A 150 -20.16 0.65 -10.04
C GLU A 150 -19.84 2.04 -9.47
N LEU A 151 -19.93 3.08 -10.32
CA LEU A 151 -19.54 4.45 -9.99
C LEU A 151 -20.77 5.36 -9.96
N GLU A 152 -20.97 6.01 -8.83
CA GLU A 152 -21.95 7.08 -8.64
C GLU A 152 -21.26 8.44 -8.56
N LEU A 153 -21.80 9.43 -9.29
CA LEU A 153 -21.31 10.81 -9.30
C LEU A 153 -22.42 11.79 -8.91
N THR A 154 -22.16 12.63 -7.92
CA THR A 154 -23.10 13.64 -7.40
C THR A 154 -22.62 15.05 -7.73
N GLY A 155 -23.58 15.97 -7.92
CA GLY A 155 -23.36 17.36 -8.31
C GLY A 155 -23.94 17.72 -9.69
N PRO A 156 -24.03 19.02 -10.01
CA PRO A 156 -24.64 19.53 -11.25
C PRO A 156 -23.71 19.36 -12.46
N LEU A 157 -23.39 18.10 -12.78
CA LEU A 157 -22.56 17.69 -13.92
C LEU A 157 -23.43 17.44 -15.15
N SER A 158 -23.00 17.95 -16.31
CA SER A 158 -23.61 17.63 -17.61
C SER A 158 -23.38 16.15 -17.98
N SER A 159 -24.15 15.66 -18.96
CA SER A 159 -23.97 14.32 -19.56
C SER A 159 -22.55 14.10 -20.05
N GLU A 160 -21.97 15.11 -20.71
CA GLU A 160 -20.62 15.05 -21.26
C GLU A 160 -19.56 15.00 -20.16
N GLN A 161 -19.76 15.77 -19.08
CA GLN A 161 -18.87 15.74 -17.91
C GLN A 161 -18.92 14.38 -17.22
N ARG A 162 -20.12 13.81 -17.04
CA ARG A 162 -20.31 12.47 -16.45
C ARG A 162 -19.65 11.38 -17.30
N ALA A 163 -19.90 11.39 -18.61
CA ALA A 163 -19.28 10.45 -19.53
C ALA A 163 -17.76 10.55 -19.48
N ARG A 164 -17.23 11.78 -19.50
CA ARG A 164 -15.79 12.00 -19.42
C ARG A 164 -15.18 11.55 -18.09
N LEU A 165 -15.85 11.82 -16.97
CA LEU A 165 -15.39 11.36 -15.66
C LEU A 165 -15.35 9.83 -15.60
N SER A 166 -16.37 9.15 -16.12
CA SER A 166 -16.37 7.68 -16.23
C SER A 166 -15.15 7.16 -16.99
N GLU A 167 -14.81 7.73 -18.15
CA GLU A 167 -13.59 7.37 -18.91
C GLU A 167 -12.28 7.64 -18.14
N ILE A 168 -12.27 8.66 -17.28
CA ILE A 168 -11.08 9.02 -16.48
C ILE A 168 -10.90 8.08 -15.29
N ALA A 169 -11.97 7.47 -14.77
CA ALA A 169 -11.89 6.52 -13.66
C ALA A 169 -10.95 5.35 -13.97
N ASP A 170 -10.84 4.91 -15.22
CA ASP A 170 -9.96 3.81 -15.63
C ASP A 170 -8.54 4.23 -15.98
N ARG A 171 -8.19 5.50 -15.75
CA ARG A 171 -6.83 6.03 -16.02
C ARG A 171 -6.00 6.24 -14.77
N CYS A 172 -6.49 5.82 -13.61
CA CYS A 172 -5.78 5.98 -12.35
C CYS A 172 -4.51 5.12 -12.30
N PRO A 173 -3.43 5.56 -11.62
CA PRO A 173 -2.16 4.84 -11.59
C PRO A 173 -2.27 3.37 -11.14
N VAL A 174 -3.04 3.07 -10.09
CA VAL A 174 -3.20 1.70 -9.57
C VAL A 174 -3.85 0.78 -10.61
N HIS A 175 -4.90 1.25 -11.31
CA HIS A 175 -5.51 0.48 -12.39
C HIS A 175 -4.48 0.17 -13.50
N ARG A 176 -3.67 1.16 -13.89
CA ARG A 176 -2.64 0.97 -14.91
C ARG A 176 -1.55 -0.02 -14.50
N THR A 177 -1.17 -0.05 -13.22
CA THR A 177 -0.23 -1.03 -12.70
C THR A 177 -0.79 -2.45 -12.82
N LEU A 178 -2.06 -2.66 -12.45
CA LEU A 178 -2.70 -3.98 -12.49
C LEU A 178 -3.03 -4.46 -13.91
N ALA A 179 -3.35 -3.54 -14.83
CA ALA A 179 -3.63 -3.85 -16.23
C ALA A 179 -2.35 -3.93 -17.10
N GLY A 180 -1.20 -3.59 -16.54
CA GLY A 180 0.09 -3.56 -17.24
C GLY A 180 0.88 -4.85 -17.10
N ASP A 181 2.13 -4.78 -17.54
CA ASP A 181 3.13 -5.84 -17.35
C ASP A 181 3.75 -5.71 -15.95
N LEU A 182 3.09 -6.32 -14.96
CA LEU A 182 3.51 -6.31 -13.56
C LEU A 182 4.42 -7.51 -13.27
N VAL A 183 5.66 -7.24 -12.87
CA VAL A 183 6.58 -8.27 -12.37
C VAL A 183 6.57 -8.27 -10.85
N LEU A 184 6.17 -9.40 -10.26
CA LEU A 184 6.27 -9.65 -8.82
C LEU A 184 7.41 -10.63 -8.56
N THR A 185 8.39 -10.19 -7.77
CA THR A 185 9.52 -11.02 -7.33
C THR A 185 9.46 -11.25 -5.84
N THR A 186 9.93 -12.41 -5.39
CA THR A 186 10.04 -12.76 -3.98
C THR A 186 11.44 -13.26 -3.73
N VAL A 187 12.09 -12.69 -2.72
CA VAL A 187 13.43 -13.09 -2.27
C VAL A 187 13.29 -13.49 -0.81
N LEU A 188 13.70 -14.73 -0.51
CA LEU A 188 13.88 -15.16 0.87
C LEU A 188 15.17 -14.54 1.39
N VAL A 189 15.13 -14.01 2.61
CA VAL A 189 16.30 -13.45 3.29
C VAL A 189 16.43 -14.14 4.64
N GLU A 190 17.66 -14.53 4.97
CA GLU A 190 17.94 -15.27 6.20
C GLU A 190 17.82 -14.38 7.44
N GLU A 191 17.53 -15.02 8.56
CA GLU A 191 17.48 -14.36 9.86
C GLU A 191 18.88 -13.86 10.25
N GLY A 192 19.13 -12.55 10.06
CA GLY A 192 20.39 -11.91 10.41
C GLY A 192 21.14 -11.23 9.26
N ASP A 193 20.73 -11.41 8.00
CA ASP A 193 21.38 -10.75 6.84
C ASP A 193 21.13 -9.23 6.76
N ALA A 194 20.30 -8.70 7.67
CA ALA A 194 20.18 -7.27 7.94
C ALA A 194 21.28 -6.70 8.86
N MET A 195 22.25 -7.52 9.28
CA MET A 195 23.27 -7.17 10.28
C MET A 195 24.66 -6.86 9.70
N ALA A 196 24.79 -6.66 8.38
CA ALA A 196 26.04 -6.25 7.73
C ALA A 196 25.89 -4.91 6.98
#